data_AF-A0A081BHU1-F1
#
_entry.id   AF-A0A081BHU1-F1
#
_cell.length_a   1.000
_cell.length_b   1.000
_cell.length_c   1.000
_cell.angle_alpha   90.00
_cell.angle_beta   90.00
_cell.angle_gamma   90.00
#
_symmetry.space_group_name_H-M   'P 1'
#
loop_
_entity.id
_entity.type
_entity.pdbx_description
1 polymer ?
#
loop_
_entity_poly.entity_id
_entity_poly.type
_entity_poly.pdbx_seq_one_letter_code
_entity_poly.pdbx_strand_id
1 'polypeptide(L)'
;MREEDSILKTLQEMALNFNKNILVSHTGDQLSSDGGLTLCVELMAKFQFTILADKLLRFNDQRRYCQHSNSSILKQLILQIIAGYSADSAATFLEKEPLFKLLLDKPSLASQATISRFW
;
A
#
# COMPACT_ATOMS: atom_id res chain seq x y z
N MET A 1 48.24 -21.44 2.46
CA MET A 1 47.56 -20.35 1.74
C MET A 1 46.07 -20.62 1.91
N ARG A 2 45.46 -20.06 2.96
CA ARG A 2 44.03 -20.19 3.23
C ARG A 2 43.36 -18.98 2.61
N GLU A 3 42.51 -19.21 1.63
CA GLU A 3 41.61 -18.19 1.10
C GLU A 3 40.76 -17.69 2.27
N GLU A 4 40.91 -16.40 2.55
CA GLU A 4 40.00 -15.68 3.42
C GLU A 4 38.66 -15.64 2.70
N ASP A 5 37.73 -16.48 3.17
CA ASP A 5 36.31 -16.37 2.86
C ASP A 5 35.90 -14.93 3.12
N SER A 6 35.81 -14.15 2.04
CA SER A 6 35.21 -12.84 2.00
C SER A 6 33.86 -12.94 2.68
N ILE A 7 33.79 -12.40 3.89
CA ILE A 7 32.57 -12.13 4.63
C ILE A 7 31.66 -11.34 3.69
N LEU A 8 30.79 -12.05 2.97
CA LEU A 8 29.65 -11.48 2.28
C LEU A 8 28.86 -10.79 3.38
N LYS A 9 29.02 -9.46 3.47
CA LYS A 9 28.18 -8.58 4.27
C LYS A 9 26.74 -8.96 3.95
N THR A 10 26.13 -9.75 4.83
CA THR A 10 24.74 -10.15 4.68
C THR A 10 23.93 -8.86 4.79
N LEU A 11 23.29 -8.49 3.67
CA LEU A 11 22.59 -7.23 3.48
C LEU A 11 21.42 -7.13 4.48
N GLN A 12 21.16 -5.94 5.03
CA GLN A 12 20.06 -5.73 5.98
C GLN A 12 18.71 -5.90 5.26
N GLU A 13 18.04 -7.02 5.51
CA GLU A 13 16.63 -7.19 5.20
C GLU A 13 15.80 -6.37 6.21
N MET A 14 14.88 -5.56 5.71
CA MET A 14 14.02 -4.74 6.56
C MET A 14 12.58 -5.26 6.48
N ALA A 15 12.08 -5.76 7.61
CA ALA A 15 10.67 -6.10 7.76
C ALA A 15 9.84 -4.83 7.99
N LEU A 16 8.70 -4.74 7.32
CA LEU A 16 7.80 -3.59 7.40
C LEU A 16 6.81 -3.76 8.55
N ASN A 17 6.45 -2.66 9.20
CA ASN A 17 5.51 -2.70 10.32
C ASN A 17 4.07 -2.90 9.86
N PHE A 18 3.73 -2.41 8.66
CA PHE A 18 2.37 -2.52 8.14
C PHE A 18 2.04 -3.92 7.59
N ASN A 19 3.04 -4.65 7.09
CA ASN A 19 2.89 -6.01 6.60
C ASN A 19 4.23 -6.75 6.74
N LYS A 20 4.30 -7.63 7.74
CA LYS A 20 5.52 -8.40 8.04
C LYS A 20 5.83 -9.47 7.00
N ASN A 21 4.89 -9.79 6.12
CA ASN A 21 5.09 -10.73 5.02
C ASN A 21 5.84 -10.09 3.83
N ILE A 22 6.05 -8.78 3.87
CA ILE A 22 6.83 -8.07 2.86
C ILE A 22 8.25 -7.91 3.38
N LEU A 23 9.19 -8.45 2.61
CA LEU A 23 10.62 -8.28 2.81
C LEU A 23 11.16 -7.37 1.71
N VAL A 24 11.81 -6.27 2.10
CA VAL A 24 12.50 -5.40 1.15
C VAL A 24 13.96 -5.82 1.07
N SER A 25 14.39 -6.28 -0.10
CA SER A 25 15.79 -6.64 -0.40
C SER A 25 16.30 -5.88 -1.62
N HIS A 26 17.62 -5.86 -1.82
CA HIS A 26 18.26 -5.25 -2.99
C HIS A 26 18.67 -6.29 -4.05
N THR A 27 18.04 -7.49 -4.06
CA THR A 27 18.39 -8.57 -4.99
C THR A 27 17.82 -8.37 -6.40
N GLY A 28 16.87 -7.45 -6.56
CA GLY A 28 16.34 -7.05 -7.88
C GLY A 28 15.42 -8.08 -8.54
N ASP A 29 15.10 -9.18 -7.87
CA ASP A 29 14.34 -10.31 -8.45
C ASP A 29 12.88 -9.96 -8.76
N GLN A 30 12.25 -9.10 -7.95
CA GLN A 30 10.90 -8.59 -8.17
C GLN A 30 10.88 -7.06 -8.08
N LEU A 31 10.98 -6.42 -9.24
CA LEU A 31 10.92 -4.97 -9.39
C LEU A 31 9.51 -4.54 -9.81
N SER A 32 8.90 -3.68 -9.01
CA SER A 32 7.70 -2.93 -9.41
C SER A 32 8.05 -1.45 -9.53
N SER A 33 7.53 -0.78 -10.56
CA SER A 33 7.65 0.68 -10.71
C SER A 33 7.11 1.43 -9.50
N ASP A 34 6.13 0.84 -8.81
CA ASP A 34 5.44 1.42 -7.68
C ASP A 34 6.04 0.96 -6.34
N GLY A 35 7.20 0.30 -6.35
CA GLY A 35 7.88 -0.20 -5.14
C GLY A 35 8.16 0.90 -4.10
N GLY A 36 8.30 2.16 -4.53
CA GLY A 36 8.45 3.32 -3.66
C GLY A 36 7.25 3.56 -2.72
N LEU A 37 6.05 3.12 -3.09
CA LEU A 37 4.84 3.22 -2.25
C LEU A 37 5.00 2.47 -0.92
N THR A 38 5.89 1.47 -0.85
CA THR A 38 6.23 0.75 0.37
C THR A 38 6.62 1.70 1.51
N LEU A 39 7.40 2.74 1.20
CA LEU A 39 7.80 3.76 2.18
C LEU A 39 6.62 4.62 2.62
N CYS A 40 5.72 4.97 1.69
CA CYS A 40 4.50 5.73 2.00
C CYS A 40 3.59 4.95 2.94
N VAL A 41 3.40 3.65 2.70
CA VAL A 41 2.56 2.80 3.55
C VAL A 41 3.21 2.59 4.93
N GLU A 42 4.52 2.40 4.99
CA GLU A 42 5.25 2.30 6.25
C GLU A 42 5.10 3.58 7.08
N LEU A 43 5.27 4.74 6.46
CA LEU A 43 5.03 6.03 7.11
C LEU A 43 3.59 6.14 7.63
N MET A 44 2.60 5.82 6.79
CA MET A 44 1.18 5.80 7.17
C MET A 44 0.90 4.88 8.37
N ALA A 45 1.57 3.74 8.46
CA ALA A 45 1.44 2.83 9.59
C ALA A 45 2.07 3.41 10.86
N LYS A 46 3.23 4.06 10.78
CA LYS A 46 3.90 4.69 11.93
C LYS A 46 3.01 5.69 12.67
N PHE A 47 2.23 6.49 11.94
CA PHE A 47 1.32 7.46 12.54
C PHE A 47 -0.13 6.97 12.62
N GLN A 48 -0.40 5.69 12.34
CA GLN A 48 -1.73 5.08 12.44
C GLN A 48 -2.78 5.81 11.57
N PHE A 49 -2.47 6.01 10.28
CA PHE A 49 -3.25 6.83 9.35
C PHE A 49 -4.76 6.59 9.41
N THR A 50 -5.22 5.33 9.34
CA THR A 50 -6.65 5.04 9.29
C THR A 50 -7.36 5.44 10.59
N ILE A 51 -6.72 5.21 11.74
CA ILE A 51 -7.24 5.61 13.05
C ILE A 51 -7.36 7.14 13.13
N LEU A 52 -6.36 7.88 12.66
CA LEU A 52 -6.42 9.35 12.62
C LEU A 52 -7.50 9.83 11.65
N ALA A 53 -7.60 9.24 10.46
CA ALA A 53 -8.61 9.58 9.47
C ALA A 53 -10.03 9.38 10.04
N ASP A 54 -10.29 8.25 10.70
CA ASP A 54 -11.60 7.98 11.30
C ASP A 54 -11.92 8.92 12.48
N LYS A 55 -10.91 9.43 13.18
CA LYS A 55 -11.10 10.40 14.29
C LYS A 55 -11.31 11.83 13.82
N LEU A 56 -10.57 12.26 12.81
CA LEU A 56 -10.47 13.66 12.40
C LEU A 56 -11.42 14.01 11.26
N LEU A 57 -11.75 13.05 10.40
CA LEU A 57 -12.56 13.29 9.21
C LEU A 57 -14.02 12.90 9.45
N ARG A 58 -14.93 13.66 8.84
CA ARG A 58 -16.35 13.34 8.76
C ARG A 58 -16.66 12.92 7.33
N PHE A 59 -17.01 11.66 7.16
CA PHE A 59 -17.43 11.12 5.89
C PHE A 59 -18.96 11.10 5.83
N ASN A 60 -19.55 11.83 4.88
CA ASN A 60 -20.98 11.77 4.60
C ASN A 60 -21.27 10.65 3.60
N ASP A 61 -21.10 9.41 4.06
CA ASP A 61 -21.21 8.24 3.20
C ASP A 61 -22.60 7.59 3.31
N GLN A 62 -23.38 7.68 2.23
CA GLN A 62 -24.72 7.10 2.16
C GLN A 62 -24.75 5.70 1.52
N ARG A 63 -23.58 5.11 1.22
CA ARG A 63 -23.49 3.80 0.57
C ARG A 63 -23.91 2.70 1.55
N ARG A 64 -24.92 1.90 1.17
CA ARG A 64 -25.49 0.85 2.04
C ARG A 64 -24.69 -0.45 2.10
N TYR A 65 -23.96 -0.78 1.04
CA TYR A 65 -23.27 -2.07 0.88
C TYR A 65 -21.78 -1.89 0.58
N CYS A 66 -21.12 -0.96 1.28
CA CYS A 66 -19.69 -0.75 1.10
C CYS A 66 -18.89 -1.80 1.87
N GLN A 67 -18.00 -2.52 1.18
CA GLN A 67 -17.11 -3.52 1.78
C GLN A 67 -15.83 -2.90 2.38
N HIS A 68 -15.61 -1.60 2.17
CA HIS A 68 -14.40 -0.90 2.62
C HIS A 68 -14.79 0.28 3.50
N SER A 69 -14.07 0.48 4.62
CA SER A 69 -14.25 1.69 5.43
C SER A 69 -13.82 2.94 4.67
N ASN A 70 -14.33 4.10 5.07
CA ASN A 70 -13.96 5.37 4.43
C ASN A 70 -12.47 5.69 4.58
N SER A 71 -11.89 5.49 5.76
CA SER A 71 -10.43 5.61 5.96
C SER A 71 -9.62 4.65 5.09
N SER A 72 -10.15 3.45 4.85
CA SER A 72 -9.53 2.43 3.99
C SER A 72 -9.56 2.82 2.51
N ILE A 73 -10.67 3.41 2.03
CA ILE A 73 -10.81 3.95 0.67
C ILE A 73 -9.90 5.18 0.52
N LEU A 74 -9.86 6.07 1.50
CA LEU A 74 -8.98 7.24 1.50
C LEU A 74 -7.51 6.84 1.40
N LYS A 75 -7.08 5.85 2.19
CA LYS A 75 -5.71 5.32 2.13
C LYS A 75 -5.37 4.83 0.71
N GLN A 76 -6.28 4.08 0.09
CA GLN A 76 -6.10 3.62 -1.29
C GLN A 76 -6.00 4.79 -2.27
N LEU A 77 -6.90 5.77 -2.17
CA LEU A 77 -6.92 6.93 -3.07
C LEU A 77 -5.63 7.76 -2.97
N ILE A 78 -5.10 7.97 -1.76
CA ILE A 78 -3.83 8.69 -1.58
C ILE A 78 -2.68 7.93 -2.25
N LEU A 79 -2.58 6.61 -2.09
CA LEU A 79 -1.54 5.82 -2.75
C LEU A 79 -1.68 5.84 -4.28
N GLN A 80 -2.91 5.80 -4.79
CA GLN A 80 -3.17 5.94 -6.23
C GLN A 80 -2.66 7.29 -6.75
N ILE A 81 -2.97 8.38 -6.04
CA ILE A 81 -2.50 9.73 -6.40
C ILE A 81 -0.98 9.81 -6.37
N ILE A 82 -0.33 9.28 -5.33
CA ILE A 82 1.15 9.28 -5.22
C ILE A 82 1.80 8.51 -6.37
N ALA A 83 1.19 7.41 -6.81
CA ALA A 83 1.66 6.60 -7.94
C ALA A 83 1.30 7.19 -9.32
N GLY A 84 0.60 8.34 -9.38
CA GLY A 84 0.20 8.98 -10.63
C GLY A 84 -1.11 8.46 -11.24
N TYR A 85 -1.86 7.63 -10.52
CA TYR A 85 -3.17 7.11 -10.91
C TYR A 85 -4.30 8.03 -10.42
N SER A 86 -4.48 9.18 -11.06
CA SER A 86 -5.46 10.20 -10.61
C SER A 86 -6.91 9.93 -11.01
N ALA A 87 -7.14 9.08 -12.02
CA ALA A 87 -8.48 8.73 -12.46
C ALA A 87 -9.07 7.58 -11.64
N ASP A 88 -10.36 7.66 -11.31
CA ASP A 88 -11.10 6.59 -10.63
C ASP A 88 -11.07 5.26 -11.40
N SER A 89 -11.04 5.32 -12.73
CA SER A 89 -10.89 4.17 -13.62
C SER A 89 -9.60 3.37 -13.41
N ALA A 90 -8.56 3.98 -12.84
CA ALA A 90 -7.32 3.29 -12.50
C ALA A 90 -7.54 2.20 -11.44
N ALA A 91 -8.56 2.34 -10.58
CA ALA A 91 -8.92 1.31 -9.60
C ALA A 91 -9.21 -0.05 -10.26
N THR A 92 -9.80 -0.06 -11.46
CA THR A 92 -10.08 -1.28 -12.21
C THR A 92 -8.80 -2.00 -12.67
N PHE A 93 -7.77 -1.23 -13.01
CA PHE A 93 -6.45 -1.79 -13.35
C PHE A 93 -5.72 -2.27 -12.09
N LEU A 94 -5.69 -1.43 -11.06
CA LEU A 94 -4.99 -1.72 -9.79
C LEU A 94 -5.60 -2.89 -9.02
N GLU A 95 -6.88 -3.18 -9.20
CA GLU A 95 -7.51 -4.39 -8.64
C GLU A 95 -6.85 -5.69 -9.13
N LYS A 96 -6.20 -5.68 -10.30
CA LYS A 96 -5.46 -6.82 -10.85
C LYS A 96 -3.98 -6.80 -10.46
N GLU A 97 -3.51 -5.70 -9.90
CA GLU A 97 -2.11 -5.47 -9.57
C GLU A 97 -1.80 -6.05 -8.17
N PRO A 98 -0.85 -7.00 -8.05
CA PRO A 98 -0.57 -7.68 -6.79
C PRO A 98 0.04 -6.78 -5.71
N LEU A 99 0.88 -5.80 -6.08
CA LEU A 99 1.58 -4.94 -5.13
C LEU A 99 0.58 -4.10 -4.31
N PHE A 100 -0.44 -3.51 -4.91
CA PHE A 100 -1.41 -2.67 -4.20
C PHE A 100 -2.21 -3.46 -3.16
N LYS A 101 -2.58 -4.71 -3.46
CA LYS A 101 -3.23 -5.59 -2.48
C LYS A 101 -2.30 -5.92 -1.32
N LEU A 102 -1.04 -6.18 -1.63
CA LEU A 102 0.02 -6.47 -0.66
C LEU A 102 0.31 -5.26 0.25
N LEU A 103 0.44 -4.07 -0.36
CA LEU A 103 0.66 -2.78 0.30
C LEU A 103 -0.51 -2.38 1.21
N LEU A 104 -1.74 -2.59 0.75
CA LEU A 104 -2.92 -2.23 1.52
C LEU A 104 -3.31 -3.29 2.55
N ASP A 105 -2.72 -4.49 2.47
CA ASP A 105 -3.01 -5.68 3.27
C ASP A 105 -4.50 -6.07 3.22
N LYS A 106 -5.03 -6.23 2.00
CA LYS A 106 -6.45 -6.50 1.76
C LYS A 106 -6.66 -7.56 0.68
N PRO A 107 -7.72 -8.39 0.79
CA PRO A 107 -8.05 -9.38 -0.25
C PRO A 107 -8.57 -8.73 -1.55
N SER A 108 -9.24 -7.58 -1.42
CA SER A 108 -9.77 -6.79 -2.55
C SER A 108 -9.56 -5.30 -2.31
N LEU A 109 -9.42 -4.57 -3.42
CA LEU A 109 -9.31 -3.11 -3.42
C LEU A 109 -10.69 -2.49 -3.64
N ALA A 110 -10.86 -1.24 -3.22
CA ALA A 110 -12.03 -0.45 -3.57
C ALA A 110 -12.10 -0.31 -5.09
N SER A 111 -13.22 -0.75 -5.68
CA SER A 111 -13.46 -0.69 -7.12
C SER A 111 -13.64 0.75 -7.62
N GLN A 112 -13.58 0.94 -8.94
CA GLN A 112 -13.88 2.24 -9.56
C GLN A 112 -15.26 2.78 -9.11
N ALA A 113 -16.28 1.93 -9.04
CA ALA A 113 -17.61 2.32 -8.58
C ALA A 113 -17.67 2.70 -7.09
N THR A 114 -16.70 2.23 -6.30
CA THR A 114 -16.56 2.61 -4.88
C THR A 114 -15.86 3.95 -4.76
N ILE A 115 -14.74 4.13 -5.48
CA ILE A 115 -13.95 5.37 -5.47
C ILE A 115 -14.74 6.53 -6.04
N SER A 116 -15.49 6.34 -7.13
CA SER A 116 -16.29 7.39 -7.79
C SER A 116 -17.46 7.94 -6.95
N ARG A 117 -17.71 7.35 -5.77
CA ARG A 117 -18.78 7.73 -4.84
C ARG A 117 -18.25 8.03 -3.45
N PHE A 118 -16.96 8.31 -3.32
CA PHE A 118 -16.29 8.52 -2.04
C PHE A 118 -16.44 9.94 -1.46
N TRP A 119 -17.09 10.85 -2.20
CA TRP A 119 -17.30 12.26 -1.88
C TRP A 119 -18.71 12.58 -1.43
#